data_AF-A0A6L4YLD2-F1
#
_entry.id   AF-A0A6L4YLD2-F1
#
_cell.length_a   1.000
_cell.length_b   1.000
_cell.length_c   1.000
_cell.angle_alpha   90.00
_cell.angle_beta   90.00
_cell.angle_gamma   90.00
#
_symmetry.space_group_name_H-M   'P 1'
#
loop_
_entity.id
_entity.type
_entity.pdbx_description
1 polymer ?
#
loop_
_entity_poly.entity_id
_entity_poly.type
_entity_poly.pdbx_seq_one_letter_code
_entity_poly.pdbx_strand_id
1 'polypeptide(L)'
;MKTRRHFLAALAATALALAAGHALAAPPTVEILAMPHPPVQSALKPLREWLAAQGTKLKVVEIDIESPQGAKRLAAAGLSGHVPIVILIDGKYGHRRKDGVTHEFVNFPAIEGAPPGVRGKWTTADVQAVLGERMK
;
A
#
# COMPACT_ATOMS: atom_id res chain seq x y z
N MET A 1 54.49 -20.31 -33.92
CA MET A 1 53.70 -20.21 -32.68
C MET A 1 53.99 -18.90 -31.96
N LYS A 2 53.08 -17.93 -32.01
CA LYS A 2 52.83 -16.92 -30.97
C LYS A 2 51.44 -16.35 -31.22
N THR A 3 50.52 -17.09 -30.64
CA THR A 3 49.07 -17.08 -30.71
C THR A 3 48.47 -15.96 -29.85
N ARG A 4 47.40 -15.34 -30.37
CA ARG A 4 46.16 -15.03 -29.62
C ARG A 4 46.31 -14.22 -28.33
N ARG A 5 46.85 -12.99 -28.36
CA ARG A 5 46.85 -12.12 -27.15
C ARG A 5 46.25 -10.73 -27.30
N HIS A 6 45.74 -10.35 -28.47
CA HIS A 6 45.21 -8.98 -28.68
C HIS A 6 43.72 -8.89 -29.01
N PHE A 7 42.98 -10.00 -29.05
CA PHE A 7 41.54 -10.00 -29.37
C PHE A 7 40.60 -10.04 -28.14
N LEU A 8 41.13 -10.03 -26.91
CA LEU A 8 40.30 -10.04 -25.70
C LEU A 8 40.22 -8.69 -24.98
N ALA A 9 40.95 -7.66 -25.43
CA ALA A 9 40.93 -6.34 -24.80
C ALA A 9 39.83 -5.40 -25.33
N ALA A 10 39.19 -5.74 -26.46
CA ALA A 10 38.17 -4.89 -27.09
C ALA A 10 36.73 -5.27 -26.74
N LEU A 11 36.50 -6.36 -25.98
CA LEU A 11 35.15 -6.79 -25.55
C LEU A 11 34.80 -6.42 -24.10
N ALA A 12 35.70 -5.75 -23.38
CA ALA A 12 35.47 -5.36 -21.99
C ALA A 12 34.88 -3.94 -21.83
N ALA A 13 34.85 -3.13 -22.89
CA ALA A 13 34.40 -1.73 -22.81
C ALA A 13 32.90 -1.52 -23.07
N THR A 14 32.16 -2.55 -23.51
CA THR A 14 30.72 -2.43 -23.83
C THR A 14 29.79 -2.95 -22.73
N ALA A 15 30.32 -3.57 -21.68
CA ALA A 15 29.53 -4.10 -20.57
C ALA A 15 29.25 -3.06 -19.45
N LEU A 16 29.82 -1.85 -19.54
CA LEU A 16 29.64 -0.78 -18.55
C LEU A 16 28.56 0.25 -18.92
N ALA A 17 27.77 -0.02 -19.97
CA ALA A 17 26.46 0.58 -20.12
C ALA A 17 25.41 -0.33 -19.44
N LEU A 18 25.67 -0.69 -18.17
CA LEU A 18 24.56 -0.95 -17.25
C LEU A 18 23.81 0.37 -17.19
N ALA A 19 22.81 0.49 -18.06
CA ALA A 19 21.67 1.32 -17.84
C ALA A 19 21.19 0.98 -16.42
N ALA A 20 21.64 1.77 -15.45
CA ALA A 20 20.89 2.08 -14.26
C ALA A 20 19.63 2.82 -14.73
N GLY A 21 18.76 2.08 -15.44
CA GLY A 21 17.38 2.43 -15.59
C GLY A 21 16.89 2.54 -14.15
N HIS A 22 16.70 3.77 -13.71
CA HIS A 22 15.91 4.02 -12.52
C HIS A 22 14.53 3.51 -12.92
N ALA A 23 14.27 2.23 -12.63
CA ALA A 23 12.93 1.71 -12.71
C ALA A 23 12.14 2.58 -11.75
N LEU A 24 11.42 3.57 -12.30
CA LEU A 24 10.50 4.39 -11.54
C LEU A 24 9.56 3.39 -10.87
N ALA A 25 9.69 3.26 -9.55
CA ALA A 25 8.82 2.38 -8.80
C ALA A 25 7.39 2.82 -9.11
N ALA A 26 6.54 1.85 -9.46
CA ALA A 26 5.15 2.16 -9.74
C ALA A 26 4.56 2.92 -8.52
N PRO A 27 3.67 3.90 -8.75
CA PRO A 27 2.99 4.58 -7.65
C PRO A 27 2.37 3.54 -6.70
N PRO A 28 2.52 3.71 -5.37
CA PRO A 28 1.96 2.74 -4.44
C PRO A 28 0.44 2.69 -4.60
N THR A 29 -0.10 1.47 -4.49
CA THR A 29 -1.54 1.22 -4.61
C THR A 29 -2.16 1.16 -3.23
N VAL A 30 -3.21 1.93 -3.01
CA VAL A 30 -4.06 1.93 -1.82
C VAL A 30 -5.39 1.27 -2.19
N GLU A 31 -5.71 0.14 -1.58
CA GLU A 31 -7.03 -0.48 -1.67
C GLU A 31 -7.79 -0.19 -0.37
N ILE A 32 -8.97 0.41 -0.49
CA ILE A 32 -9.92 0.56 0.61
C ILE A 32 -10.98 -0.51 0.43
N LEU A 33 -10.89 -1.58 1.21
CA LEU A 33 -11.96 -2.56 1.33
C LEU A 33 -12.86 -2.06 2.48
N ALA A 34 -14.11 -1.71 2.20
CA ALA A 34 -14.99 -1.16 3.21
C ALA A 34 -16.44 -1.60 3.01
N MET A 35 -17.17 -1.77 4.13
CA MET A 35 -18.62 -1.91 4.07
C MET A 35 -19.26 -0.56 3.69
N PRO A 36 -20.32 -0.55 2.88
CA PRO A 36 -20.93 0.67 2.34
C PRO A 36 -21.89 1.35 3.33
N HIS A 37 -21.57 1.32 4.64
CA HIS A 37 -22.46 1.78 5.71
C HIS A 37 -22.10 3.17 6.25
N PRO A 38 -23.06 3.97 6.76
CA PRO A 38 -22.81 5.36 7.18
C PRO A 38 -21.70 5.55 8.23
N PRO A 39 -21.54 4.70 9.27
CA PRO A 39 -20.45 4.84 10.22
C PRO A 39 -19.08 4.67 9.55
N VAL A 40 -18.96 3.70 8.64
CA VAL A 40 -17.73 3.43 7.88
C VAL A 40 -17.40 4.59 6.95
N GLN A 41 -18.40 5.12 6.24
CA GLN A 41 -18.24 6.28 5.37
C GLN A 41 -17.72 7.50 6.14
N SER A 42 -18.31 7.76 7.30
CA SER A 42 -17.91 8.88 8.17
C SER A 42 -16.48 8.72 8.69
N ALA A 43 -16.12 7.52 9.15
CA ALA A 43 -14.78 7.23 9.68
C ALA A 43 -13.67 7.34 8.62
N LEU A 44 -13.98 7.01 7.36
CA LEU A 44 -13.01 7.05 6.26
C LEU A 44 -12.89 8.42 5.59
N LYS A 45 -13.82 9.34 5.82
CA LYS A 45 -13.85 10.66 5.16
C LYS A 45 -12.49 11.39 5.23
N PRO A 46 -11.83 11.54 6.40
CA PRO A 46 -10.54 12.24 6.47
C PRO A 46 -9.43 11.56 5.64
N LEU A 47 -9.42 10.23 5.59
CA LEU A 47 -8.44 9.50 4.79
C LEU A 47 -8.71 9.65 3.29
N ARG A 48 -9.97 9.53 2.86
CA ARG A 48 -10.36 9.71 1.45
C ARG A 48 -10.03 11.09 0.92
N GLU A 49 -10.33 12.13 1.70
CA GLU A 49 -10.01 13.52 1.34
C GLU A 49 -8.50 13.70 1.15
N TRP A 50 -7.69 13.16 2.07
CA TRP A 50 -6.24 13.22 1.94
C TRP A 50 -5.71 12.42 0.75
N LEU A 51 -6.23 11.22 0.49
CA LEU A 51 -5.83 10.38 -0.65
C LEU A 51 -6.15 11.07 -1.97
N ALA A 52 -7.34 11.67 -2.10
CA ALA A 52 -7.74 12.43 -3.29
C ALA A 52 -6.80 13.60 -3.57
N ALA A 53 -6.28 14.26 -2.52
CA ALA A 53 -5.34 15.38 -2.66
C ALA A 53 -3.95 14.96 -3.19
N GLN A 54 -3.61 13.66 -3.24
CA GLN A 54 -2.30 13.20 -3.72
C GLN A 54 -2.19 13.13 -5.25
N GLY A 55 -3.32 13.26 -5.97
CA GLY A 55 -3.36 13.18 -7.43
C GLY A 55 -2.76 11.87 -7.95
N THR A 56 -1.81 11.96 -8.87
CA THR A 56 -1.18 10.80 -9.53
C THR A 56 -0.06 10.13 -8.73
N LYS A 57 0.26 10.63 -7.53
CA LYS A 57 1.31 10.05 -6.67
C LYS A 57 0.93 8.68 -6.09
N LEU A 58 -0.35 8.34 -6.14
CA LEU A 58 -0.93 7.10 -5.62
C LEU A 58 -1.92 6.54 -6.63
N LYS A 59 -2.14 5.23 -6.58
CA LYS A 59 -3.34 4.61 -7.16
C LYS A 59 -4.30 4.27 -6.03
N VAL A 60 -5.56 4.71 -6.11
CA VAL A 60 -6.59 4.38 -5.11
C VAL A 60 -7.65 3.49 -5.74
N VAL A 61 -8.01 2.42 -5.05
CA VAL A 61 -9.07 1.48 -5.44
C VAL A 61 -10.00 1.31 -4.25
N GLU A 62 -11.30 1.54 -4.43
CA GLU A 62 -12.31 1.27 -3.41
C GLU A 62 -13.12 0.03 -3.79
N ILE A 63 -13.34 -0.87 -2.83
CA ILE A 63 -14.06 -2.12 -3.02
C ILE A 63 -15.05 -2.30 -1.87
N ASP A 64 -16.31 -2.50 -2.24
CA ASP A 64 -17.35 -2.91 -1.30
C ASP A 64 -17.08 -4.34 -0.79
N ILE A 65 -16.77 -4.48 0.51
CA ILE A 65 -16.50 -5.78 1.15
C ILE A 65 -17.71 -6.73 1.10
N GLU A 66 -18.94 -6.20 1.07
CA GLU A 66 -20.16 -7.00 1.08
C GLU A 66 -20.50 -7.55 -0.32
N SER A 67 -19.85 -7.04 -1.36
CA SER A 67 -19.92 -7.62 -2.70
C SER A 67 -19.16 -8.96 -2.79
N PRO A 68 -19.50 -9.85 -3.75
CA PRO A 68 -18.76 -11.08 -3.98
C PRO A 68 -17.26 -10.85 -4.28
N GLN A 69 -16.93 -9.77 -4.98
CA GLN A 69 -15.55 -9.37 -5.25
C GLN A 69 -14.81 -8.95 -3.98
N GLY A 70 -15.46 -8.13 -3.14
CA GLY A 70 -14.91 -7.67 -1.88
C GLY A 70 -14.67 -8.79 -0.90
N ALA A 71 -15.65 -9.70 -0.75
CA ALA A 71 -15.50 -10.89 0.08
C ALA A 71 -14.31 -11.76 -0.35
N LYS A 72 -14.16 -11.98 -1.67
CA LYS A 72 -13.00 -12.70 -2.21
C LYS A 72 -11.69 -11.96 -1.94
N ARG A 73 -11.67 -10.63 -2.09
CA ARG A 73 -10.47 -9.81 -1.88
C ARG A 73 -10.06 -9.76 -0.41
N LEU A 74 -11.02 -9.69 0.50
CA LEU A 74 -10.83 -9.76 1.95
C LEU A 74 -10.24 -11.11 2.36
N ALA A 75 -10.83 -12.21 1.85
CA ALA A 75 -10.29 -13.56 2.07
C ALA A 75 -8.88 -13.72 1.50
N ALA A 76 -8.59 -13.14 0.32
CA ALA A 76 -7.26 -13.14 -0.26
C ALA A 76 -6.23 -12.31 0.55
N ALA A 77 -6.68 -11.36 1.35
CA ALA A 77 -5.85 -10.67 2.34
C ALA A 77 -5.65 -11.51 3.62
N GLY A 78 -6.24 -12.70 3.72
CA GLY A 78 -6.17 -13.55 4.91
C GLY A 78 -7.10 -13.12 6.04
N LEU A 79 -8.10 -12.29 5.75
CA LEU A 79 -9.06 -11.78 6.73
C LEU A 79 -10.41 -12.47 6.55
N SER A 80 -11.11 -12.68 7.66
CA SER A 80 -12.43 -13.30 7.71
C SER A 80 -13.26 -12.70 8.87
N GLY A 81 -14.55 -13.00 8.89
CA GLY A 81 -15.47 -12.47 9.90
C GLY A 81 -15.92 -11.03 9.61
N HIS A 82 -16.45 -10.36 10.63
CA HIS A 82 -16.98 -9.01 10.50
C HIS A 82 -15.86 -7.97 10.58
N VAL A 83 -15.35 -7.57 9.41
CA VAL A 83 -14.26 -6.59 9.26
C VAL A 83 -14.78 -5.39 8.47
N PRO A 84 -15.20 -4.29 9.13
CA PRO A 84 -15.86 -3.18 8.44
C PRO A 84 -14.97 -2.38 7.49
N ILE A 85 -13.67 -2.34 7.77
CA ILE A 85 -12.67 -1.55 7.03
C ILE A 85 -11.36 -2.34 6.98
N VAL A 86 -10.72 -2.36 5.81
CA VAL A 86 -9.32 -2.75 5.62
C VAL A 86 -8.68 -1.78 4.64
N ILE A 87 -7.52 -1.25 5.01
CA ILE A 87 -6.69 -0.46 4.09
C ILE A 87 -5.50 -1.33 3.71
N LEU A 88 -5.33 -1.59 2.42
CA LEU A 88 -4.16 -2.29 1.89
C LEU A 88 -3.27 -1.30 1.18
N ILE A 89 -1.98 -1.31 1.50
CA ILE A 89 -0.95 -0.61 0.74
C ILE A 89 -0.07 -1.66 0.07
N ASP A 90 -0.06 -1.66 -1.26
CA ASP A 90 0.61 -2.67 -2.09
C ASP A 90 0.23 -4.10 -1.67
N GLY A 91 -1.08 -4.30 -1.43
CA GLY A 91 -1.69 -5.58 -1.11
C GLY A 91 -1.57 -6.06 0.33
N LYS A 92 -0.94 -5.29 1.24
CA LYS A 92 -0.77 -5.64 2.66
C LYS A 92 -1.49 -4.63 3.56
N TYR A 93 -2.05 -5.08 4.69
CA TYR A 93 -2.60 -4.18 5.72
C TYR A 93 -1.64 -3.93 6.88
N GLY A 94 -0.59 -4.75 7.02
CA GLY A 94 0.41 -4.66 8.07
C GLY A 94 1.66 -3.92 7.59
N HIS A 95 1.98 -2.79 8.23
CA HIS A 95 3.11 -1.94 7.87
C HIS A 95 3.95 -1.58 9.10
N ARG A 96 5.24 -1.89 9.02
CA ARG A 96 6.22 -1.47 10.02
C ARG A 96 6.73 -0.07 9.68
N ARG A 97 6.60 0.85 10.63
CA ARG A 97 7.15 2.21 10.56
C ARG A 97 8.61 2.23 11.01
N LYS A 98 9.30 3.35 10.75
CA LYS A 98 10.71 3.56 11.15
C LYS A 98 10.95 3.56 12.67
N ASP A 99 9.93 3.92 13.45
CA ASP A 99 9.95 3.81 14.91
C ASP A 99 9.86 2.34 15.39
N GLY A 100 9.76 1.38 14.47
CA GLY A 100 9.72 -0.05 14.77
C GLY A 100 8.32 -0.58 15.06
N VAL A 101 7.30 0.29 15.15
CA VAL A 101 5.91 -0.09 15.42
C VAL A 101 5.26 -0.62 14.15
N THR A 102 4.57 -1.77 14.28
CA THR A 102 3.73 -2.30 13.21
C THR A 102 2.30 -1.83 13.41
N HIS A 103 1.72 -1.21 12.38
CA HIS A 103 0.31 -0.87 12.34
C HIS A 103 -0.41 -1.84 11.39
N GLU A 104 -1.54 -2.36 11.85
CA GLU A 104 -2.49 -3.10 11.03
C GLU A 104 -3.69 -2.19 10.74
N PHE A 105 -3.92 -1.93 9.46
CA PHE A 105 -5.02 -1.07 9.02
C PHE A 105 -6.30 -1.88 8.82
N VAL A 106 -6.81 -2.41 9.93
CA VAL A 106 -8.00 -3.26 10.00
C VAL A 106 -8.99 -2.66 11.01
N ASN A 107 -10.29 -2.81 10.72
CA ASN A 107 -11.41 -2.25 11.47
C ASN A 107 -11.41 -0.70 11.51
N PHE A 108 -12.27 -0.09 12.34
CA PHE A 108 -12.37 1.36 12.43
C PHE A 108 -11.05 1.99 12.86
N PRO A 109 -10.71 3.19 12.37
CA PRO A 109 -9.61 3.96 12.93
C PRO A 109 -9.87 4.23 14.43
N ALA A 110 -8.80 4.46 15.18
CA ALA A 110 -8.79 4.67 16.62
C ALA A 110 -9.32 6.07 17.02
N ILE A 111 -10.40 6.52 16.40
CA ILE A 111 -11.08 7.78 16.66
C ILE A 111 -12.06 7.67 17.82
N GLU A 112 -12.40 8.81 18.42
CA GLU A 112 -13.51 8.90 19.36
C GLU A 112 -14.83 8.56 18.65
N GLY A 113 -15.74 7.87 19.34
CA GLY A 113 -17.01 7.43 18.76
C GLY A 113 -16.94 6.22 17.82
N ALA A 114 -15.77 5.59 17.65
CA ALA A 114 -15.68 4.32 16.92
C ALA A 114 -16.55 3.25 17.60
N PRO A 115 -17.33 2.44 16.84
CA PRO A 115 -18.22 1.45 17.43
C PRO A 115 -17.47 0.44 18.32
N PRO A 116 -18.02 0.09 19.49
CA PRO A 116 -17.38 -0.85 20.40
C PRO A 116 -17.21 -2.22 19.74
N GLY A 117 -16.11 -2.91 20.06
CA GLY A 117 -15.80 -4.24 19.50
C GLY A 117 -15.17 -4.26 18.10
N VAL A 118 -15.24 -3.15 17.35
CA VAL A 118 -14.62 -3.02 16.01
C VAL A 118 -13.73 -1.77 15.92
N ARG A 119 -13.18 -1.31 17.04
CA ARG A 119 -12.17 -0.24 17.06
C ARG A 119 -10.78 -0.85 16.80
N GLY A 120 -10.14 -0.41 15.73
CA GLY A 120 -8.75 -0.73 15.40
C GLY A 120 -7.74 0.09 16.18
N LYS A 121 -6.45 -0.14 15.91
CA LYS A 121 -5.30 0.50 16.58
C LYS A 121 -4.54 1.47 15.66
N TRP A 122 -5.19 1.98 14.63
CA TRP A 122 -4.58 2.81 13.60
C TRP A 122 -5.35 4.12 13.43
N THR A 123 -4.68 5.15 12.94
CA THR A 123 -5.27 6.45 12.64
C THR A 123 -5.04 6.81 11.17
N THR A 124 -5.77 7.81 10.67
CA THR A 124 -5.48 8.37 9.34
C THR A 124 -4.02 8.81 9.21
N ALA A 125 -3.44 9.40 10.27
CA ALA A 125 -2.05 9.83 10.27
C ALA A 125 -1.05 8.67 10.10
N ASP A 126 -1.37 7.47 10.60
CA ASP A 126 -0.52 6.29 10.42
C ASP A 126 -0.46 5.85 8.95
N VAL A 127 -1.61 5.85 8.27
CA VAL A 127 -1.69 5.53 6.83
C VAL A 127 -0.92 6.59 6.02
N GLN A 128 -1.11 7.86 6.34
CA GLN A 128 -0.40 8.98 5.71
C GLN A 128 1.13 8.86 5.89
N ALA A 129 1.60 8.49 7.08
CA ALA A 129 3.02 8.32 7.36
C ALA A 129 3.63 7.19 6.50
N VAL A 130 2.95 6.05 6.39
CA VAL A 130 3.41 4.93 5.55
C VAL A 130 3.45 5.32 4.07
N LEU A 131 2.44 6.02 3.57
CA LEU A 131 2.39 6.45 2.17
C LEU A 131 3.38 7.58 1.87
N GLY A 132 3.57 8.51 2.81
CA GLY A 132 4.53 9.60 2.68
C GLY A 132 5.98 9.12 2.52
N GLU A 133 6.30 7.90 2.96
CA GLU A 133 7.60 7.27 2.71
C GLU A 133 7.70 6.63 1.33
N ARG A 134 6.59 6.18 0.75
CA ARG A 134 6.54 5.47 -0.54
C ARG A 134 6.36 6.40 -1.75
N MET A 135 5.90 7.63 -1.50
CA MET A 135 5.70 8.66 -2.53
C MET A 135 6.94 9.56 -2.76
N LYS A 136 8.05 9.32 -2.07
CA LYS A 136 9.31 10.06 -2.22
C LYS A 136 10.15 9.50 -3.35
#